data_AF-A0A978SV58-F1
#
_entry.id   AF-A0A978SV58-F1
#
_cell.length_a   1.000
_cell.length_b   1.000
_cell.length_c   1.000
_cell.angle_alpha   90.00
_cell.angle_beta   90.00
_cell.angle_gamma   90.00
#
_symmetry.space_group_name_H-M   'P 1'
#
loop_
_entity.id
_entity.type
_entity.pdbx_description
1 polymer ?
#
loop_
_entity_poly.entity_id
_entity_poly.type
_entity_poly.pdbx_seq_one_letter_code
_entity_poly.pdbx_strand_id
1 'polypeptide(L)' 'MTILRNHIAPLLIIIVFLIALVAVGARSFLPSDMAAPAPIEEVSPEKQALMPVKALPDSQSFRYNGEPG' A
#
# COMPACT_ATOMS: atom_id res chain seq x y z
N MET A 1 33.47 32.10 -20.97
CA MET A 1 32.92 30.89 -21.65
C MET A 1 31.44 30.75 -21.32
N THR A 2 30.60 31.56 -21.96
CA THR A 2 29.18 31.74 -21.57
C THR A 2 28.22 31.04 -22.53
N ILE A 3 28.65 30.73 -23.75
CA ILE A 3 27.81 30.17 -24.82
C ILE A 3 27.25 28.80 -24.44
N LEU A 4 28.09 27.87 -23.96
CA LEU A 4 27.63 26.53 -23.62
C LEU A 4 26.54 26.56 -22.52
N ARG A 5 26.79 27.25 -21.42
CA ARG A 5 25.84 27.31 -20.30
C ARG A 5 24.62 28.18 -20.56
N ASN A 6 24.70 29.24 -21.37
CA ASN A 6 23.58 30.15 -21.58
C ASN A 6 22.60 29.68 -22.67
N HIS A 7 23.01 28.77 -23.56
CA HIS A 7 22.14 28.29 -24.65
C HIS A 7 21.90 26.78 -24.55
N ILE A 8 22.94 26.00 -24.23
CA ILE A 8 22.83 24.54 -24.21
C ILE A 8 22.15 24.09 -22.92
N ALA A 9 22.46 24.68 -21.76
CA ALA A 9 21.77 24.33 -20.52
C ALA A 9 20.25 24.61 -20.58
N PRO A 10 19.76 25.79 -21.00
CA PRO A 10 18.31 26.01 -21.13
C PRO A 10 17.65 25.10 -22.18
N LEU A 11 18.33 24.79 -23.29
CA LEU A 11 17.81 23.85 -24.28
C LEU A 11 17.67 22.43 -23.71
N LEU A 12 18.67 21.95 -22.96
CA LEU A 12 18.59 20.65 -22.29
C LEU A 12 17.49 20.58 -21.24
N ILE A 13 17.26 21.67 -20.49
CA ILE A 13 16.15 21.75 -19.53
C ILE A 13 14.82 21.54 -20.25
N ILE A 14 14.60 22.19 -21.39
CA ILE A 14 13.37 22.02 -22.17
C ILE A 14 13.25 20.60 -22.70
N ILE A 15 14.32 20.01 -23.26
CA ILE A 15 14.30 18.64 -23.78
C ILE A 15 13.97 17.65 -22.65
N VAL A 16 14.67 17.73 -21.52
CA VAL A 16 14.43 16.85 -20.37
C VAL A 16 13.03 17.06 -19.80
N PHE A 17 12.56 18.31 -19.73
CA PHE A 17 11.21 18.62 -19.29
C PHE A 17 10.15 18.00 -20.20
N LEU A 18 10.30 18.10 -21.52
CA LEU A 18 9.35 17.49 -22.47
C LEU A 18 9.35 15.96 -22.36
N ILE A 19 10.54 15.34 -22.25
CA ILE A 19 10.65 13.89 -22.04
C ILE A 19 9.98 13.51 -20.71
N ALA A 20 10.24 14.23 -19.63
CA ALA A 20 9.64 13.98 -18.33
C ALA A 20 8.12 14.15 -18.36
N LEU A 21 7.62 15.19 -19.03
CA LEU A 21 6.19 15.45 -19.20
C LEU A 21 5.50 14.30 -19.94
N VAL A 22 6.10 13.82 -21.03
CA VAL A 22 5.59 12.67 -21.78
C VAL A 22 5.70 11.39 -20.96
N ALA A 23 6.82 11.15 -20.29
CA ALA A 23 7.03 9.95 -19.48
C ALA A 23 6.05 9.88 -18.29
N VAL A 24 5.81 11.01 -17.62
CA VAL A 24 4.85 11.08 -16.50
C VAL A 24 3.41 10.94 -16.99
N GLY A 25 3.08 11.50 -18.16
CA GLY A 25 1.78 11.33 -18.78
C GLY A 25 1.55 9.89 -19.24
N ALA A 26 2.55 9.29 -19.87
CA ALA A 26 2.52 7.91 -20.33
C ALA A 26 2.45 6.92 -19.16
N ARG A 27 3.11 7.21 -18.03
CA ARG A 27 3.09 6.38 -16.82
C ARG A 27 1.68 5.98 -16.42
N SER A 28 0.75 6.93 -16.40
CA SER A 28 -0.66 6.70 -16.02
C SER A 28 -1.41 5.75 -16.97
N PHE A 29 -0.87 5.49 -18.16
CA PHE A 29 -1.46 4.59 -19.16
C PHE A 29 -0.70 3.27 -19.30
N LEU A 30 0.37 3.02 -18.52
CA LEU A 30 0.99 1.70 -18.52
C LEU A 30 0.02 0.67 -17.91
N PRO A 31 -0.19 -0.51 -18.54
CA PRO A 31 -1.06 -1.57 -18.01
C PRO A 31 -0.65 -2.05 -16.61
N SER A 32 0.61 -1.80 -16.26
CA SER A 32 1.23 -2.11 -14.98
C SER A 32 1.43 -0.87 -14.11
N ASP A 33 0.78 0.28 -14.36
CA ASP A 33 0.73 1.33 -13.34
C ASP A 33 -0.02 0.73 -12.16
N MET A 34 0.76 0.25 -11.18
CA MET A 34 0.34 -0.53 -10.02
C MET A 34 -0.43 0.34 -9.03
N ALA A 35 -1.45 1.05 -9.51
CA ALA A 35 -2.52 1.63 -8.69
C ALA A 35 -3.44 0.53 -8.11
N ALA A 36 -3.05 -0.74 -8.19
CA ALA A 36 -3.67 -1.82 -7.45
C ALA A 36 -3.54 -1.47 -5.96
N PRO A 37 -4.65 -1.13 -5.27
CA PRO A 37 -4.63 -0.94 -3.84
C PRO A 37 -4.05 -2.20 -3.23
N ALA A 38 -3.18 -2.05 -2.22
CA ALA A 38 -2.74 -3.20 -1.44
C ALA A 38 -3.98 -4.05 -1.10
N PRO A 39 -3.91 -5.39 -1.20
CA PRO A 39 -5.03 -6.24 -0.85
C PRO A 39 -5.58 -5.80 0.50
N ILE A 40 -6.71 -5.11 0.48
CA ILE A 40 -7.57 -5.11 1.64
C ILE A 40 -8.08 -6.53 1.64
N GLU A 41 -7.63 -7.32 2.61
CA GLU A 41 -8.39 -8.51 2.94
C GLU A 41 -9.80 -7.99 3.22
N GLU A 42 -10.71 -8.14 2.24
CA GLU A 42 -12.09 -8.37 2.57
C GLU A 42 -12.01 -9.48 3.59
N VAL A 43 -12.40 -9.17 4.82
CA VAL A 43 -12.48 -10.13 5.90
C VAL A 43 -13.52 -11.14 5.44
N SER A 44 -13.09 -12.09 4.60
CA SER A 44 -13.93 -13.17 4.16
C SER A 44 -14.16 -13.97 5.44
N PRO A 45 -15.42 -14.08 5.90
CA PRO A 45 -15.73 -14.74 7.16
C PRO A 45 -15.27 -16.20 7.20
N GLU A 46 -14.86 -16.75 6.05
CA GLU A 46 -14.40 -18.13 5.90
C GLU A 46 -13.03 -18.39 6.56
N LYS A 47 -12.10 -17.43 6.54
CA LYS A 47 -10.77 -17.63 7.18
C LYS A 47 -10.81 -17.44 8.70
N GLN A 48 -11.82 -16.73 9.21
CA GLN A 48 -12.09 -16.58 10.64
C GLN A 48 -12.82 -17.79 11.24
N ALA A 49 -13.43 -18.66 10.42
CA ALA A 49 -14.05 -19.90 10.88
C ALA A 49 -13.05 -21.01 11.23
N LEU A 50 -11.78 -20.91 10.80
CA LEU A 50 -10.73 -21.87 11.17
C LEU A 50 -10.04 -21.55 12.50
N MET A 51 -10.30 -20.39 13.10
CA MET A 51 -9.99 -20.17 14.52
C MET A 51 -11.24 -20.55 15.30
N PRO A 52 -11.26 -21.67 16.06
CA PRO A 52 -12.37 -21.95 16.94
C PRO A 52 -12.36 -20.90 18.06
N VAL A 53 -13.12 -19.82 17.88
CA VAL A 53 -13.48 -18.83 18.92
C VAL A 53 -14.19 -19.50 20.11
N LYS A 54 -14.51 -20.81 20.00
CA LYS A 54 -15.03 -21.66 21.06
C LYS A 54 -13.97 -22.11 22.09
N ALA A 55 -12.67 -21.86 21.86
CA ALA A 55 -11.59 -22.31 22.73
C ALA A 55 -10.95 -21.20 23.59
N LEU A 56 -11.56 -20.02 23.69
CA LEU A 56 -11.24 -19.13 24.80
C LEU A 56 -11.97 -19.68 26.04
N PRO A 57 -11.27 -20.07 27.13
CA PRO A 57 -11.95 -20.35 28.37
C PRO A 57 -12.65 -19.06 28.80
N ASP A 58 -13.99 -19.09 28.81
CA ASP A 58 -14.80 -17.99 29.31
C ASP A 58 -14.28 -17.62 30.70
N SER A 59 -13.71 -16.42 30.84
CA SER A 59 -13.15 -15.91 32.11
C SER A 59 -14.19 -15.78 33.24
N GLN A 60 -15.44 -16.13 32.95
CA GLN A 60 -16.57 -16.24 33.85
C GLN A 60 -16.61 -17.59 34.62
N SER A 61 -15.99 -18.66 34.10
CA SER A 61 -15.95 -19.96 34.80
C SER A 61 -14.90 -20.01 35.92
N PHE A 62 -13.89 -19.13 35.88
CA PHE A 62 -12.86 -19.04 36.92
C PHE A 62 -13.37 -18.40 38.22
N ARG A 63 -14.49 -17.67 38.20
CA ARG A 63 -15.00 -16.96 39.38
C ARG A 63 -16.09 -17.70 40.16
N TYR A 64 -16.48 -18.91 39.73
CA TYR A 64 -17.56 -19.69 40.34
C TYR A 64 -17.12 -20.96 41.07
N ASN A 65 -15.83 -21.17 41.30
CA ASN A 65 -15.37 -22.16 42.29
C ASN A 65 -15.06 -21.42 43.60
N GLY A 66 -16.12 -20.98 44.28
CA GLY A 66 -16.06 -20.79 45.71
C GLY A 66 -15.88 -22.16 46.33
N GLU A 67 -14.73 -22.41 46.94
CA GLU A 67 -14.52 -23.58 47.78
C GLU A 67 -15.13 -23.32 49.17
N PRO A 68 -16.14 -24.10 49.59
CA PRO A 68 -16.36 -24.38 51.00
C PRO A 68 -15.71 -25.72 51.35
N GLY A 69 -14.63 -25.66 52.13
CA GLY A 69 -14.00 -26.79 52.81
C GLY A 69 -13.55 -26.34 54.18
#